data_AF-A0A7C1UZM6-F1
#
_entry.id   AF-A0A7C1UZM6-F1
#
_cell.length_a   1.000
_cell.length_b   1.000
_cell.length_c   1.000
_cell.angle_alpha   90.00
_cell.angle_beta   90.00
_cell.angle_gamma   90.00
#
_symmetry.space_group_name_H-M   'P 1'
#
loop_
_entity.id
_entity.type
_entity.pdbx_description
1 polymer ?
#
loop_
_entity_poly.entity_id
_entity_poly.type
_entity_poly.pdbx_seq_one_letter_code
_entity_poly.pdbx_strand_id
1 'polypeptide(L)'
;FDTTYIYELAKFNVPGFKVIPIEETIENDTVLLPYQKIKESIKNARVISVAECICRKEARLVQSAHKNDHPIESCLSFGAAAEYYIENGIGREITADEAIKILEEADEAGLVHAGANKTHLSNICNCCPCCCGLMRGITHFGLDKHKFMNAIFESIIDKDLCIACNACVDRCPVGAISMEEDFAVVDRNKCLGCGLCHRSCPEEAIILQLREDRMEPFSRLKI
;
A
#
# COMPACT_ATOMS: atom_id res chain seq x y z
N PHE A 1 20.91 13.45 -0.08
CA PHE A 1 20.82 12.18 -0.81
C PHE A 1 19.36 11.80 -1.04
N ASP A 2 18.55 11.69 0.02
CA ASP A 2 17.10 11.40 -0.04
C ASP A 2 16.31 12.25 -1.04
N THR A 3 16.46 13.57 -0.98
CA THR A 3 15.73 14.48 -1.87
C THR A 3 16.09 14.23 -3.33
N THR A 4 17.39 14.18 -3.65
CA THR A 4 17.88 13.89 -5.00
C THR A 4 17.38 12.53 -5.50
N TYR A 5 17.45 11.47 -4.70
CA TYR A 5 16.95 10.14 -5.07
C TYR A 5 15.45 10.14 -5.39
N ILE A 6 14.64 10.79 -4.55
CA ILE A 6 13.18 10.92 -4.74
C ILE A 6 12.87 11.71 -6.02
N TYR A 7 13.58 12.80 -6.28
CA TYR A 7 13.39 13.60 -7.49
C TYR A 7 13.83 12.84 -8.76
N GLU A 8 14.93 12.08 -8.70
CA GLU A 8 15.34 11.24 -9.83
C GLU A 8 14.32 10.14 -10.12
N LEU A 9 13.78 9.45 -9.09
CA LEU A 9 12.67 8.51 -9.28
C LEU A 9 11.43 9.17 -9.90
N ALA A 10 11.10 10.41 -9.50
CA ALA A 10 9.96 11.16 -10.04
C ALA A 10 10.10 11.56 -11.52
N LYS A 11 11.35 11.67 -12.01
CA LYS A 11 11.68 11.99 -13.41
C LYS A 11 11.44 10.80 -14.34
N PHE A 12 11.64 9.58 -13.86
CA PHE A 12 11.33 8.39 -14.65
C PHE A 12 9.82 8.21 -14.73
N ASN A 13 9.28 8.11 -15.95
CA ASN A 13 7.85 7.86 -16.18
C ASN A 13 7.48 6.37 -16.05
N VAL A 14 8.21 5.64 -15.20
CA VAL A 14 8.00 4.21 -14.94
C VAL A 14 7.31 4.10 -13.58
N PRO A 15 6.06 3.61 -13.51
CA PRO A 15 5.38 3.44 -12.24
C PRO A 15 6.10 2.40 -11.38
N GLY A 16 6.51 2.79 -10.18
CA GLY A 16 7.30 1.93 -9.29
C GLY A 16 6.47 0.83 -8.62
N PHE A 17 5.34 1.20 -8.01
CA PHE A 17 4.54 0.29 -7.18
C PHE A 17 3.04 0.47 -7.43
N LYS A 18 2.30 -0.63 -7.23
CA LYS A 18 0.83 -0.65 -7.20
C LYS A 18 0.37 -0.86 -5.76
N VAL A 19 -0.66 -0.11 -5.35
CA VAL A 19 -1.30 -0.33 -4.06
C VAL A 19 -2.18 -1.56 -4.15
N ILE A 20 -2.12 -2.38 -3.12
CA ILE A 20 -2.94 -3.57 -2.94
C ILE A 20 -4.04 -3.20 -1.94
N PRO A 21 -5.32 -3.18 -2.32
CA PRO A 21 -6.40 -2.99 -1.36
C PRO A 21 -6.55 -4.22 -0.45
N ILE A 22 -7.02 -4.00 0.78
CA ILE A 22 -7.07 -5.04 1.81
C ILE A 22 -8.40 -5.79 1.84
N GLU A 23 -9.50 -5.29 1.27
CA GLU A 23 -10.78 -6.00 1.17
C GLU A 23 -11.54 -5.54 -0.09
N GLU A 24 -12.14 -6.47 -0.85
CA GLU A 24 -13.52 -6.41 -1.41
C GLU A 24 -13.81 -7.57 -2.38
N THR A 25 -15.07 -8.01 -2.39
CA THR A 25 -15.68 -8.89 -3.39
C THR A 25 -16.36 -7.97 -4.41
N ILE A 26 -16.02 -8.05 -5.69
CA ILE A 26 -16.54 -7.14 -6.72
C ILE A 26 -17.54 -7.89 -7.60
N GLU A 27 -18.76 -7.36 -7.75
CA GLU A 27 -19.67 -7.75 -8.83
C GLU A 27 -19.16 -7.18 -10.17
N ASN A 28 -18.83 -8.09 -11.10
CA ASN A 28 -18.61 -7.88 -12.53
C ASN A 28 -18.06 -6.50 -12.95
N ASP A 29 -16.75 -6.35 -13.06
CA ASP A 29 -16.11 -6.40 -14.36
C ASP A 29 -14.58 -6.46 -14.23
N THR A 30 -13.98 -7.02 -15.26
CA THR A 30 -12.55 -7.31 -15.39
C THR A 30 -11.70 -6.09 -15.05
N VAL A 31 -10.87 -6.22 -14.00
CA VAL A 31 -9.54 -5.61 -13.76
C VAL A 31 -9.41 -5.39 -12.26
N LEU A 32 -9.03 -6.46 -11.52
CA LEU A 32 -8.41 -6.34 -10.21
C LEU A 32 -7.84 -7.67 -9.67
N LEU A 33 -6.83 -7.59 -8.79
CA LEU A 33 -6.50 -8.66 -7.84
C LEU A 33 -7.00 -8.27 -6.44
N PRO A 34 -8.24 -8.64 -6.06
CA PRO A 34 -8.74 -8.44 -4.70
C PRO A 34 -7.82 -9.10 -3.67
N TYR A 35 -7.86 -8.66 -2.42
CA TYR A 35 -7.12 -9.30 -1.32
C TYR A 35 -7.28 -10.83 -1.28
N GLN A 36 -8.45 -11.36 -1.67
CA GLN A 36 -8.67 -12.80 -1.84
C GLN A 36 -7.74 -13.44 -2.88
N LYS A 37 -7.53 -12.80 -4.05
CA LYS A 37 -6.55 -13.27 -5.05
C LYS A 37 -5.12 -13.11 -4.57
N ILE A 38 -4.85 -12.22 -3.62
CA ILE A 38 -3.52 -12.06 -3.02
C ILE A 38 -3.29 -13.13 -1.98
N LYS A 39 -4.25 -13.42 -1.12
CA LYS A 39 -4.25 -14.59 -0.24
C LYS A 39 -4.07 -15.88 -1.06
N GLU A 40 -4.77 -16.02 -2.17
CA GLU A 40 -4.60 -17.14 -3.11
C GLU A 40 -3.20 -17.15 -3.75
N SER A 41 -2.70 -16.00 -4.23
CA SER A 41 -1.35 -15.89 -4.81
C SER A 41 -0.25 -16.23 -3.79
N ILE A 42 -0.44 -15.83 -2.54
CA ILE A 42 0.44 -16.16 -1.41
C ILE A 42 0.38 -17.66 -1.15
N LYS A 43 -0.82 -18.25 -1.07
CA LYS A 43 -1.00 -19.70 -0.87
C LYS A 43 -0.42 -20.54 -2.01
N ASN A 44 -0.45 -20.02 -3.24
CA ASN A 44 0.10 -20.68 -4.41
C ASN A 44 1.59 -20.37 -4.65
N ALA A 45 2.20 -19.51 -3.83
CA ALA A 45 3.61 -19.17 -3.97
C ALA A 45 4.49 -20.37 -3.57
N ARG A 46 5.43 -20.73 -4.44
CA ARG A 46 6.37 -21.84 -4.19
C ARG A 46 7.31 -21.58 -3.02
N VAL A 47 7.85 -20.37 -2.97
CA VAL A 47 8.81 -19.92 -1.97
C VAL A 47 8.41 -18.52 -1.55
N ILE A 48 8.39 -18.29 -0.24
CA ILE A 48 8.06 -17.01 0.37
C ILE A 48 9.17 -16.69 1.36
N SER A 49 9.66 -15.46 1.34
CA SER A 49 10.58 -14.98 2.36
C SER A 49 10.08 -13.69 2.98
N VAL A 50 10.46 -13.48 4.23
CA VAL A 50 10.32 -12.21 4.92
C VAL A 50 11.68 -11.66 5.30
N ALA A 51 11.82 -10.34 5.17
CA ALA A 51 12.96 -9.58 5.64
C ALA A 51 12.52 -8.34 6.42
N GLU A 52 13.48 -7.73 7.10
CA GLU A 52 13.29 -6.40 7.68
C GLU A 52 12.96 -5.37 6.59
N CYS A 53 12.01 -4.47 6.87
CA CYS A 53 11.70 -3.36 5.99
C CYS A 53 12.91 -2.43 5.88
N ILE A 54 13.56 -2.41 4.71
CA ILE A 54 14.79 -1.64 4.49
C ILE A 54 14.64 -0.15 4.80
N CYS A 55 13.53 0.49 4.39
CA CYS A 55 13.29 1.90 4.67
C CYS A 55 13.16 2.19 6.17
N ARG A 56 12.61 1.25 6.94
CA ARG A 56 12.45 1.41 8.39
C ARG A 56 13.74 1.10 9.13
N LYS A 57 14.48 0.08 8.69
CA LYS A 57 15.83 -0.24 9.16
C LYS A 57 16.76 0.96 8.96
N GLU A 58 16.76 1.55 7.77
CA GLU A 58 17.50 2.77 7.47
C GLU A 58 17.11 3.91 8.41
N ALA A 59 15.81 4.21 8.55
CA ALA A 59 15.33 5.27 9.44
C ALA A 59 15.78 5.09 10.91
N ARG A 60 15.81 3.85 11.41
CA ARG A 60 16.35 3.50 12.73
C ARG A 60 17.85 3.77 12.83
N LEU A 61 18.62 3.36 11.82
CA LEU A 61 20.08 3.53 11.78
C LEU A 61 20.49 5.00 11.72
N VAL A 62 19.77 5.82 10.95
CA VAL A 62 20.06 7.25 10.79
C VAL A 62 19.34 8.14 11.82
N GLN A 63 18.62 7.55 12.77
CA GLN A 63 17.85 8.24 13.82
C GLN A 63 16.91 9.32 13.27
N SER A 64 16.27 9.07 12.12
CA SER A 64 15.28 9.99 11.58
C SER A 64 13.95 9.88 12.33
N ALA A 65 13.15 10.95 12.27
CA ALA A 65 11.82 10.97 12.87
C ALA A 65 10.94 9.89 12.24
N HIS A 66 10.60 8.85 13.01
CA HIS A 66 9.79 7.74 12.55
C HIS A 66 8.97 7.13 13.70
N LYS A 67 7.92 6.40 13.34
CA LYS A 67 7.13 5.59 14.27
C LYS A 67 7.86 4.29 14.60
N ASN A 68 8.17 4.08 15.88
CA ASN A 68 8.95 2.94 16.35
C ASN A 68 8.14 1.65 16.54
N ASP A 69 6.81 1.76 16.62
CA ASP A 69 5.85 0.70 16.91
C ASP A 69 5.47 -0.17 15.69
N HIS A 70 5.80 0.25 14.46
CA HIS A 70 5.51 -0.54 13.28
C HIS A 70 6.36 -1.84 13.17
N PRO A 71 5.79 -2.99 12.76
CA PRO A 71 6.43 -4.32 12.76
C PRO A 71 7.59 -4.44 11.75
N ILE A 72 8.85 -4.50 12.22
CA ILE A 72 10.03 -4.34 11.35
C ILE A 72 10.15 -5.42 10.26
N GLU A 73 9.78 -6.65 10.58
CA GLU A 73 9.87 -7.80 9.70
C GLU A 73 8.60 -7.91 8.84
N SER A 74 8.51 -7.03 7.85
CA SER A 74 7.30 -6.83 7.05
C SER A 74 7.57 -6.68 5.55
N CYS A 75 8.75 -7.08 5.06
CA CYS A 75 9.08 -7.05 3.64
C CYS A 75 8.93 -8.47 3.07
N LEU A 76 7.86 -8.72 2.32
CA LEU A 76 7.58 -10.04 1.75
C LEU A 76 8.14 -10.13 0.34
N SER A 77 8.80 -11.24 0.02
CA SER A 77 9.25 -11.60 -1.33
C SER A 77 8.72 -12.97 -1.73
N PHE A 78 8.55 -13.18 -3.03
CA PHE A 78 7.94 -14.40 -3.59
C PHE A 78 8.76 -14.95 -4.76
N GLY A 79 8.80 -16.29 -4.89
CA GLY A 79 9.47 -17.00 -5.98
C GLY A 79 10.98 -16.70 -6.06
N ALA A 80 11.49 -16.39 -7.25
CA ALA A 80 12.92 -16.12 -7.45
C ALA A 80 13.46 -14.96 -6.58
N ALA A 81 12.62 -13.96 -6.27
CA ALA A 81 13.00 -12.91 -5.33
C ALA A 81 13.13 -13.44 -3.91
N ALA A 82 12.25 -14.35 -3.49
CA ALA A 82 12.32 -14.98 -2.17
C ALA A 82 13.59 -15.83 -2.03
N GLU A 83 13.87 -16.66 -3.02
CA GLU A 83 15.07 -17.51 -3.09
C GLU A 83 16.34 -16.68 -2.96
N TYR A 84 16.45 -15.60 -3.74
CA TYR A 84 17.58 -14.68 -3.64
C TYR A 84 17.76 -14.10 -2.23
N TYR A 85 16.66 -13.70 -1.58
CA TYR A 85 16.71 -13.15 -0.22
C TYR A 85 17.19 -14.18 0.81
N ILE A 86 16.77 -15.44 0.66
CA ILE A 86 17.16 -16.54 1.56
C ILE A 86 18.63 -16.89 1.34
N GLU A 87 19.05 -17.12 0.09
CA GLU A 87 20.41 -17.54 -0.27
C GLU A 87 21.48 -16.53 0.15
N ASN A 88 21.13 -15.24 0.18
CA ASN A 88 22.04 -14.16 0.56
C ASN A 88 21.90 -13.74 2.03
N GLY A 89 21.10 -14.45 2.84
CA GLY A 89 20.90 -14.15 4.27
C GLY A 89 20.23 -12.80 4.55
N ILE A 90 19.47 -12.28 3.58
CA ILE A 90 18.73 -11.01 3.69
C ILE A 90 17.39 -11.22 4.41
N GLY A 91 16.77 -12.36 4.16
CA GLY A 91 15.49 -12.75 4.76
C GLY A 91 15.45 -14.24 5.09
N ARG A 92 14.42 -14.64 5.81
CA ARG A 92 14.15 -16.04 6.17
C ARG A 92 12.96 -16.58 5.38
N GLU A 93 12.98 -17.86 5.11
CA GLU A 93 11.83 -18.55 4.52
C GLU A 93 10.67 -18.59 5.51
N ILE A 94 9.45 -18.44 4.99
CA ILE A 94 8.21 -18.46 5.78
C ILE A 94 7.09 -19.21 5.07
N THR A 95 6.07 -19.59 5.83
CA THR A 95 4.86 -20.22 5.28
C THR A 95 3.88 -19.18 4.71
N ALA A 96 2.94 -19.64 3.89
CA ALA A 96 1.86 -18.80 3.39
C ALA A 96 0.98 -18.23 4.51
N ASP A 97 0.69 -19.02 5.54
CA ASP A 97 -0.11 -18.59 6.69
C ASP A 97 0.60 -17.50 7.50
N GLU A 98 1.92 -17.65 7.68
CA GLU A 98 2.74 -16.62 8.32
C GLU A 98 2.81 -15.33 7.49
N ALA A 99 2.92 -15.42 6.16
CA ALA A 99 2.89 -14.26 5.28
C ALA A 99 1.55 -13.51 5.36
N ILE A 100 0.43 -14.25 5.43
CA ILE A 100 -0.90 -13.67 5.63
C ILE A 100 -1.00 -12.95 6.97
N LYS A 101 -0.49 -13.58 8.04
CA LYS A 101 -0.47 -12.97 9.37
C LYS A 101 0.34 -11.67 9.40
N ILE A 102 1.50 -11.64 8.73
CA ILE A 102 2.32 -10.43 8.59
C ILE A 102 1.55 -9.31 7.87
N LEU A 103 0.75 -9.64 6.86
CA LEU A 103 -0.10 -8.65 6.19
C LEU A 103 -1.22 -8.14 7.11
N GLU A 104 -1.84 -9.02 7.89
CA GLU A 104 -2.88 -8.64 8.86
C GLU A 104 -2.31 -7.74 9.96
N GLU A 105 -1.15 -8.06 10.53
CA GLU A 105 -0.45 -7.22 11.50
C GLU A 105 0.00 -5.87 10.90
N ALA A 106 0.46 -5.89 9.64
CA ALA A 106 0.84 -4.67 8.92
C ALA A 106 -0.37 -3.77 8.65
N ASP A 107 -1.50 -4.37 8.26
CA ASP A 107 -2.75 -3.64 8.14
C ASP A 107 -3.11 -3.05 9.49
N GLU A 108 -3.25 -3.82 10.56
CA GLU A 108 -3.60 -3.31 11.90
C GLU A 108 -2.73 -2.12 12.32
N ALA A 109 -1.42 -2.16 12.02
CA ALA A 109 -0.47 -1.06 12.25
C ALA A 109 -0.64 0.18 11.35
N GLY A 110 -1.55 0.16 10.39
CA GLY A 110 -1.86 1.26 9.45
C GLY A 110 -0.91 1.33 8.25
N LEU A 111 -0.30 0.22 7.86
CA LEU A 111 0.64 0.17 6.75
C LEU A 111 -0.08 -0.09 5.43
N VAL A 112 0.35 0.63 4.40
CA VAL A 112 -0.17 0.44 3.03
C VAL A 112 0.57 -0.72 2.37
N HIS A 113 -0.17 -1.75 1.96
CA HIS A 113 0.37 -2.82 1.14
C HIS A 113 0.67 -2.33 -0.29
N ALA A 114 1.91 -2.51 -0.72
CA ALA A 114 2.40 -2.06 -2.01
C ALA A 114 3.20 -3.17 -2.69
N GLY A 115 2.77 -3.61 -3.87
CA GLY A 115 3.51 -4.58 -4.67
C GLY A 115 4.31 -3.89 -5.78
N ALA A 116 5.42 -4.49 -6.23
CA ALA A 116 6.02 -4.04 -7.47
C ALA A 116 5.01 -4.13 -8.60
N ASN A 117 5.13 -3.20 -9.53
CA ASN A 117 4.28 -3.15 -10.70
C ASN A 117 4.71 -4.25 -11.71
N LYS A 118 4.36 -5.50 -11.42
CA LYS A 118 4.59 -6.69 -12.25
C LYS A 118 3.30 -7.52 -12.37
N THR A 119 3.24 -8.35 -13.43
CA THR A 119 2.14 -9.28 -13.70
C THR A 119 2.09 -10.43 -12.70
N HIS A 120 3.25 -10.86 -12.19
CA HIS A 120 3.38 -11.84 -11.11
C HIS A 120 3.65 -11.13 -9.77
N LEU A 121 3.22 -11.77 -8.68
CA LEU A 121 3.55 -11.31 -7.34
C LEU A 121 5.03 -11.57 -7.06
N SER A 122 5.86 -10.53 -7.00
CA SER A 122 7.28 -10.64 -6.67
C SER A 122 7.60 -10.22 -5.24
N ASN A 123 6.87 -9.23 -4.73
CA ASN A 123 7.07 -8.68 -3.40
C ASN A 123 5.80 -7.97 -2.93
N ILE A 124 5.66 -7.86 -1.61
CA ILE A 124 4.73 -6.95 -0.95
C ILE A 124 5.51 -6.16 0.11
N CYS A 125 5.53 -4.85 -0.07
CA CYS A 125 6.02 -3.89 0.91
C CYS A 125 4.86 -3.41 1.78
N ASN A 126 5.13 -3.21 3.06
CA ASN A 126 4.17 -2.67 4.04
C ASN A 126 4.61 -1.27 4.46
N CYS A 127 4.16 -0.26 3.72
CA CYS A 127 4.73 1.08 3.70
C CYS A 127 4.02 2.04 4.67
N CYS A 128 4.79 2.88 5.37
CA CYS A 128 4.30 4.05 6.11
C CYS A 128 4.82 5.35 5.45
N PRO A 129 4.11 6.49 5.60
CA PRO A 129 4.65 7.82 5.24
C PRO A 129 5.84 8.24 6.11
N CYS A 130 6.06 7.57 7.24
CA CYS A 130 7.08 7.92 8.22
C CYS A 130 8.52 7.71 7.73
N CYS A 131 8.77 6.66 6.93
CA CYS A 131 10.12 6.32 6.48
C CYS A 131 10.20 5.86 5.02
N CYS A 132 9.10 5.43 4.39
CA CYS A 132 9.14 5.00 3.00
C CYS A 132 9.45 6.20 2.08
N GLY A 133 10.53 6.12 1.30
CA GLY A 133 10.93 7.19 0.38
C GLY A 133 9.84 7.57 -0.62
N LEU A 134 9.07 6.59 -1.10
CA LEU A 134 7.97 6.82 -2.03
C LEU A 134 6.81 7.57 -1.36
N MET A 135 6.40 7.13 -0.18
CA MET A 135 5.31 7.74 0.57
C MET A 135 5.69 9.14 1.08
N ARG A 136 6.95 9.37 1.46
CA ARG A 136 7.47 10.71 1.79
C ARG A 136 7.47 11.63 0.57
N GLY A 137 7.82 11.10 -0.60
CA GLY A 137 7.66 11.78 -1.89
C GLY A 137 6.27 12.39 -2.06
N ILE A 138 5.23 11.57 -1.85
CA ILE A 138 3.84 11.99 -1.98
C ILE A 138 3.44 12.97 -0.87
N THR A 139 3.67 12.59 0.40
CA THR A 139 3.11 13.31 1.56
C THR A 139 3.88 14.58 1.95
N HIS A 140 5.19 14.65 1.72
CA HIS A 140 6.02 15.79 2.13
C HIS A 140 6.43 16.69 0.96
N PHE A 141 6.55 16.13 -0.25
CA PHE A 141 7.02 16.86 -1.43
C PHE A 141 5.93 17.07 -2.49
N GLY A 142 4.69 16.63 -2.23
CA GLY A 142 3.55 16.84 -3.13
C GLY A 142 3.71 16.14 -4.48
N LEU A 143 4.49 15.06 -4.56
CA LEU A 143 4.70 14.34 -5.80
C LEU A 143 3.44 13.57 -6.19
N ASP A 144 3.23 13.45 -7.51
CA ASP A 144 2.10 12.74 -8.08
C ASP A 144 2.05 11.28 -7.60
N LYS A 145 1.02 10.95 -6.80
CA LYS A 145 0.77 9.60 -6.29
C LYS A 145 0.77 8.55 -7.39
N HIS A 146 0.31 8.88 -8.60
CA HIS A 146 0.18 7.92 -9.69
C HIS A 146 1.53 7.50 -10.29
N LYS A 147 2.62 8.20 -9.98
CA LYS A 147 3.98 7.77 -10.36
C LYS A 147 4.57 6.74 -9.38
N PHE A 148 4.13 6.78 -8.14
CA PHE A 148 4.74 6.05 -7.04
C PHE A 148 3.87 4.91 -6.52
N MET A 149 2.60 5.22 -6.27
CA MET A 149 1.59 4.39 -5.62
C MET A 149 0.29 4.48 -6.44
N ASN A 150 0.25 3.85 -7.61
CA ASN A 150 -0.90 3.95 -8.52
C ASN A 150 -1.94 2.87 -8.21
N ALA A 151 -2.85 3.16 -7.29
CA ALA A 151 -4.02 2.34 -7.07
C ALA A 151 -5.07 2.60 -8.15
N ILE A 152 -5.70 1.56 -8.66
CA ILE A 152 -6.84 1.68 -9.59
C ILE A 152 -8.18 1.92 -8.90
N PHE A 153 -8.15 2.11 -7.57
CA PHE A 153 -9.31 2.44 -6.77
C PHE A 153 -9.18 3.77 -6.05
N GLU A 154 -10.33 4.21 -5.58
CA GLU A 154 -10.48 5.26 -4.60
C GLU A 154 -11.54 4.89 -3.57
N SER A 155 -11.37 5.43 -2.36
CA SER A 155 -12.40 5.33 -1.33
C SER A 155 -13.48 6.38 -1.56
N ILE A 156 -14.73 5.99 -1.42
CA ILE A 156 -15.92 6.84 -1.47
C ILE A 156 -16.68 6.66 -0.18
N ILE A 157 -17.37 7.72 0.27
CA ILE A 157 -18.10 7.72 1.54
C ILE A 157 -19.59 7.79 1.22
N ASP A 158 -20.32 6.81 1.72
CA ASP A 158 -21.77 6.83 1.81
C ASP A 158 -22.17 7.78 2.95
N LYS A 159 -22.83 8.88 2.58
CA LYS A 159 -23.19 9.93 3.53
C LYS A 159 -24.34 9.52 4.45
N ASP A 160 -25.20 8.61 4.00
CA ASP A 160 -26.37 8.19 4.76
C ASP A 160 -25.98 7.20 5.88
N LEU A 161 -24.88 6.47 5.69
CA LEU A 161 -24.31 5.57 6.70
C LEU A 161 -23.25 6.24 7.58
N CYS A 162 -22.71 7.39 7.18
CA CYS A 162 -21.64 8.06 7.91
C CYS A 162 -22.14 8.68 9.21
N ILE A 163 -21.59 8.26 10.34
CA ILE A 163 -21.90 8.81 11.67
C ILE A 163 -20.87 9.84 12.17
N ALA A 164 -20.04 10.40 11.28
CA ALA A 164 -19.02 11.40 11.60
C ALA A 164 -18.03 11.03 12.75
N CYS A 165 -17.73 9.74 12.95
CA CYS A 165 -16.93 9.28 14.10
C CYS A 165 -15.41 9.52 14.00
N ASN A 166 -14.91 10.13 12.91
CA ASN A 166 -13.49 10.39 12.63
C ASN A 166 -12.55 9.18 12.49
N ALA A 167 -13.00 7.94 12.69
CA ALA A 167 -12.14 6.75 12.60
C ALA A 167 -11.34 6.67 11.28
N CYS A 168 -11.97 6.98 10.15
CA CYS A 168 -11.33 6.98 8.84
C CYS A 168 -10.30 8.11 8.64
N VAL A 169 -10.51 9.26 9.29
CA VAL A 169 -9.59 10.41 9.27
C VAL A 169 -8.29 10.02 9.96
N ASP A 170 -8.39 9.48 11.18
CA ASP A 170 -7.24 9.02 11.97
C ASP A 170 -6.48 7.88 11.29
N ARG A 171 -7.22 7.03 10.59
CA ARG A 171 -6.67 5.86 9.91
C ARG A 171 -5.93 6.20 8.61
N CYS A 172 -6.20 7.35 7.98
CA CYS A 172 -5.67 7.66 6.66
C CYS A 172 -4.17 8.02 6.70
N PRO A 173 -3.26 7.22 6.12
CA PRO A 173 -1.82 7.46 6.23
C PRO A 173 -1.32 8.63 5.38
N VAL A 174 -2.18 9.20 4.53
CA VAL A 174 -1.82 10.30 3.62
C VAL A 174 -2.67 11.56 3.84
N GLY A 175 -3.52 11.57 4.89
CA GLY A 175 -4.38 12.71 5.17
C GLY A 175 -5.31 13.06 4.01
N ALA A 176 -5.85 12.04 3.34
CA ALA A 176 -6.78 12.19 2.22
C ALA A 176 -8.24 12.27 2.67
N ILE A 177 -8.54 12.17 3.96
CA ILE A 177 -9.90 12.21 4.49
C ILE A 177 -10.02 13.36 5.47
N SER A 178 -11.08 14.14 5.36
CA SER A 178 -11.41 15.25 6.26
C SER A 178 -12.88 15.21 6.67
N MET A 179 -13.21 15.87 7.78
CA MET A 179 -14.58 16.10 8.20
C MET A 179 -15.22 17.30 7.50
N GLU A 180 -16.41 17.12 6.94
CA GLU A 180 -17.29 18.23 6.56
C GLU A 180 -18.60 18.10 7.34
N GLU A 181 -18.96 19.10 8.15
CA GLU A 181 -20.16 19.15 9.01
C GLU A 181 -20.56 17.80 9.63
N ASP A 182 -21.33 16.98 8.91
CA ASP A 182 -21.92 15.73 9.36
C ASP A 182 -21.38 14.46 8.66
N PHE A 183 -20.46 14.53 7.68
CA PHE A 183 -19.94 13.35 6.96
C PHE A 183 -18.50 13.53 6.45
N ALA A 184 -17.80 12.41 6.30
CA ALA A 184 -16.39 12.42 5.88
C ALA A 184 -16.29 12.58 4.36
N VAL A 185 -15.23 13.26 3.92
CA VAL A 185 -14.95 13.53 2.51
C VAL A 185 -13.55 13.09 2.15
N VAL A 186 -13.42 12.46 0.98
CA VAL A 186 -12.15 11.97 0.45
C VAL A 186 -11.59 12.95 -0.60
N ASP A 187 -10.39 13.47 -0.34
CA ASP A 187 -9.56 14.13 -1.33
C ASP A 187 -8.97 13.08 -2.29
N ARG A 188 -9.60 12.96 -3.46
CA ARG A 188 -9.21 12.01 -4.51
C ARG A 188 -7.78 12.22 -5.03
N ASN A 189 -7.24 13.44 -4.93
CA ASN A 189 -5.87 13.74 -5.36
C ASN A 189 -4.82 13.15 -4.41
N LYS A 190 -5.17 12.99 -3.12
CA LYS A 190 -4.29 12.38 -2.11
C LYS A 190 -4.58 10.89 -1.90
N CYS A 191 -5.82 10.46 -2.10
CA CYS A 191 -6.26 9.10 -1.82
C CYS A 191 -5.41 8.06 -2.56
N LEU A 192 -4.80 7.16 -1.80
CA LEU A 192 -4.01 6.06 -2.35
C LEU A 192 -4.84 4.80 -2.66
N GLY A 193 -6.16 4.79 -2.45
CA GLY A 193 -6.98 3.60 -2.70
C GLY A 193 -6.58 2.35 -1.89
N CYS A 194 -5.98 2.54 -0.71
CA CYS A 194 -5.41 1.45 0.09
C CYS A 194 -6.43 0.64 0.91
N GLY A 195 -7.63 1.16 1.13
CA GLY A 195 -8.67 0.45 1.89
C GLY A 195 -8.54 0.48 3.41
N LEU A 196 -7.47 1.05 3.97
CA LEU A 196 -7.30 1.12 5.43
C LEU A 196 -8.49 1.80 6.14
N CYS A 197 -9.06 2.84 5.52
CA CYS A 197 -10.23 3.54 6.07
C CYS A 197 -11.51 2.70 6.02
N HIS A 198 -11.71 1.89 4.97
CA HIS A 198 -12.86 0.99 4.82
C HIS A 198 -12.96 0.05 6.02
N ARG A 199 -11.88 -0.68 6.31
CA ARG A 199 -11.82 -1.62 7.45
C ARG A 199 -11.99 -0.95 8.82
N SER A 200 -11.67 0.34 8.93
CA SER A 200 -11.81 1.10 10.18
C SER A 200 -13.21 1.70 10.40
N CYS A 201 -14.08 1.66 9.39
CA CYS A 201 -15.40 2.27 9.49
C CYS A 201 -16.38 1.31 10.18
N PRO A 202 -16.92 1.64 11.37
CA PRO A 202 -17.82 0.75 12.10
C PRO A 202 -19.19 0.60 11.43
N GLU A 203 -19.59 1.55 10.60
CA GLU A 203 -20.88 1.56 9.89
C GLU A 203 -20.76 1.10 8.44
N GLU A 204 -19.58 0.62 8.02
CA GLU A 204 -19.30 0.19 6.64
C GLU A 204 -19.60 1.28 5.59
N ALA A 205 -19.60 2.55 6.01
CA ALA A 205 -19.95 3.72 5.19
C ALA A 205 -18.90 4.10 4.13
N ILE A 206 -17.85 3.30 3.95
CA ILE A 206 -16.75 3.59 3.02
C ILE A 206 -16.72 2.46 2.01
N ILE A 207 -16.63 2.77 0.72
CA ILE A 207 -16.61 1.78 -0.37
C ILE A 207 -15.34 1.99 -1.19
N LEU A 208 -14.72 0.91 -1.66
CA LEU A 208 -13.59 0.98 -2.60
C LEU A 208 -14.10 0.89 -4.03
N GLN A 209 -14.25 2.03 -4.68
CA GLN A 209 -14.70 2.07 -6.07
C GLN A 209 -13.52 2.03 -7.05
N LEU A 210 -13.67 1.33 -8.17
CA LEU A 210 -12.80 1.48 -9.33
C LEU A 210 -12.80 2.94 -9.80
N ARG A 211 -11.62 3.51 -10.01
CA ARG A 211 -11.49 4.85 -10.60
C ARG A 211 -12.03 4.86 -12.02
N GLU A 212 -12.77 5.90 -12.38
CA GLU A 212 -13.32 6.07 -13.73
C GLU A 212 -12.24 6.10 -14.82
N ASP A 213 -11.11 6.76 -14.55
CA ASP A 213 -10.03 6.89 -15.53
C ASP A 213 -9.33 5.55 -15.82
N ARG A 214 -9.50 4.55 -14.94
CA ARG A 214 -8.85 3.23 -14.95
C ARG A 214 -7.41 3.28 -15.47
N MET A 215 -6.68 4.35 -15.12
CA MET A 215 -5.34 4.55 -15.65
C MET A 215 -4.42 3.49 -15.03
N GLU A 216 -4.32 2.37 -15.73
CA GLU A 216 -3.41 1.30 -15.41
C GLU A 216 -1.99 1.87 -15.41
N PRO A 217 -1.14 1.49 -14.43
CA PRO A 217 0.23 1.95 -14.37
C PRO A 217 0.96 1.88 -15.73
N PHE A 218 0.70 0.83 -16.51
CA PHE A 218 1.37 0.57 -17.80
C PHE A 218 0.83 1.35 -19.01
N SER A 219 -0.35 1.95 -18.93
CA SER A 219 -0.89 2.79 -20.01
C SER A 219 -0.05 4.06 -20.27
N ARG A 220 0.91 4.36 -19.39
CA ARG A 220 1.81 5.52 -19.43
C ARG A 220 3.12 5.26 -20.16
N LEU A 221 3.43 4.00 -20.50
CA LEU A 221 4.56 3.64 -21.34
C LEU A 221 4.15 3.80 -22.80
N LYS A 222 4.07 5.06 -23.28
CA LYS A 222 4.17 5.30 -24.72
C LYS A 222 5.62 5.01 -25.10
N ILE A 223 5.87 3.82 -25.65
CA ILE A 223 7.09 3.51 -26.41
C ILE A 223 7.06 4.36 -27.69
#